data_AF-A0A2V3UAX3-F1
#
_entry.id   AF-A0A2V3UAX3-F1
#
_cell.length_a   1.000
_cell.length_b   1.000
_cell.length_c   1.000
_cell.angle_alpha   90.00
_cell.angle_beta   90.00
_cell.angle_gamma   90.00
#
_symmetry.space_group_name_H-M   'P 1'
#
loop_
_entity.id
_entity.type
_entity.pdbx_description
1 polymer ?
#
loop_
_entity_poly.entity_id
_entity_poly.type
_entity_poly.pdbx_seq_one_letter_code
_entity_poly.pdbx_strand_id
1 'polypeptide(L)'
;MSETQHLPDADTPQARAARDRQAARDRAQRWREERRAEVDGLRARVAELEAAAAVDALLVAGLARAVARDRAAQPPGEIPVTGGAVMVRHVIDQAAKASRNAGGSYDDAKAAVGARLQTAVEAIARPVA
;
A
#
# COMPACT_ATOMS: atom_id res chain seq x y z
N MET A 1 58.89 -9.88 46.76
CA MET A 1 57.95 -10.98 46.50
C MET A 1 56.58 -10.34 46.40
N SER A 2 56.04 -10.17 45.19
CA SER A 2 54.76 -9.51 44.96
C SER A 2 53.68 -10.57 44.83
N GLU A 3 52.78 -10.60 45.80
CA GLU A 3 51.64 -11.51 45.85
C GLU A 3 50.54 -10.99 44.91
N THR A 4 50.29 -11.73 43.83
CA THR A 4 49.21 -11.46 42.90
C THR A 4 47.90 -11.85 43.56
N GLN A 5 47.12 -10.87 44.03
CA GLN A 5 45.76 -11.10 44.51
C GLN A 5 44.88 -11.60 43.35
N HIS A 6 44.61 -12.90 43.34
CA HIS A 6 43.61 -13.50 42.47
C HIS A 6 42.23 -13.18 43.06
N LEU A 7 41.51 -12.20 42.48
CA LEU A 7 40.07 -12.04 42.76
C LEU A 7 39.37 -13.32 42.30
N PRO A 8 38.61 -14.02 43.17
CA PRO A 8 37.79 -15.12 42.71
C PRO A 8 36.67 -14.56 41.84
N ASP A 9 36.67 -14.95 40.57
CA ASP A 9 35.55 -14.74 39.66
C ASP A 9 34.28 -15.26 40.34
N ALA A 10 33.36 -14.34 40.65
CA ALA A 10 32.12 -14.63 41.36
C ALA A 10 31.12 -15.37 40.47
N ASP A 11 31.41 -16.64 40.16
CA ASP A 11 30.51 -17.54 39.45
C ASP A 11 29.56 -18.23 40.43
N THR A 12 28.79 -17.42 41.15
CA THR A 12 27.77 -17.89 42.08
C THR A 12 26.50 -18.33 41.34
N PRO A 13 25.75 -19.31 41.86
CA PRO A 13 24.45 -19.69 41.28
C PRO A 13 23.48 -18.51 41.13
N GLN A 14 23.54 -17.53 42.03
CA GLN A 14 22.73 -16.32 41.97
C GLN A 14 23.14 -15.40 40.81
N ALA A 15 24.44 -15.26 40.54
CA ALA A 15 24.94 -14.49 39.40
C ALA A 15 24.53 -15.12 38.06
N ARG A 16 24.59 -16.46 37.95
CA ARG A 16 24.09 -17.18 36.76
C ARG A 16 22.59 -16.99 36.55
N ALA A 17 21.79 -17.17 37.60
CA ALA A 17 20.33 -16.95 37.53
C ALA A 17 19.96 -15.49 37.19
N ALA A 18 20.75 -14.50 37.62
CA ALA A 18 20.56 -13.10 37.24
C ALA A 18 20.86 -12.85 35.76
N ARG A 19 21.96 -13.41 35.22
CA ARG A 19 22.30 -13.35 33.79
C ARG A 19 21.22 -14.02 32.93
N ASP A 20 20.71 -15.18 33.34
CA ASP A 20 19.65 -15.89 32.61
C ASP A 20 18.34 -15.11 32.56
N ARG A 21 17.95 -14.48 33.67
CA ARG A 21 16.77 -13.60 33.73
C ARG A 21 16.94 -12.38 32.82
N GLN A 22 18.13 -11.78 32.79
CA GLN A 22 18.40 -10.66 31.90
C GLN A 22 18.34 -11.09 30.43
N ALA A 23 19.00 -12.20 30.07
CA ALA A 23 18.96 -12.73 28.71
C ALA A 23 17.54 -13.10 28.26
N ALA A 24 16.70 -13.61 29.17
CA ALA A 24 15.29 -13.87 28.89
C ALA A 24 14.49 -12.59 28.63
N ARG A 25 14.74 -11.53 29.41
CA ARG A 25 14.13 -10.20 29.19
C ARG A 25 14.56 -9.60 27.86
N ASP A 26 15.84 -9.67 27.53
CA ASP A 26 16.37 -9.13 26.27
C ASP A 26 15.77 -9.88 25.07
N ARG A 27 15.63 -11.21 25.15
CA ARG A 27 14.94 -12.01 24.11
C ARG A 27 13.47 -11.60 23.98
N ALA A 28 12.77 -11.44 25.09
CA ALA A 28 11.37 -11.02 25.09
C ALA A 28 11.19 -9.61 24.52
N GLN A 29 12.12 -8.69 24.82
CA GLN A 29 12.12 -7.35 24.28
C GLN A 29 12.34 -7.35 22.77
N ARG A 30 13.40 -8.02 22.28
CA ARG A 30 13.66 -8.15 20.84
C ARG A 30 12.47 -8.75 20.09
N TRP A 31 11.87 -9.81 20.63
CA TRP A 31 10.69 -10.41 20.03
C TRP A 31 9.52 -9.42 19.91
N ARG A 32 9.26 -8.60 20.95
CA ARG A 32 8.21 -7.57 20.89
C ARG A 32 8.51 -6.48 19.87
N GLU A 33 9.77 -6.06 19.78
CA GLU A 33 10.23 -5.05 18.81
C GLU A 33 10.08 -5.58 17.38
N GLU A 34 10.51 -6.81 17.12
CA GLU A 34 10.35 -7.49 15.83
C GLU A 34 8.86 -7.64 15.46
N ARG A 35 8.02 -8.09 16.39
CA ARG A 35 6.57 -8.20 16.16
C ARG A 35 5.93 -6.85 15.87
N ARG A 36 6.35 -5.78 16.57
CA ARG A 36 5.84 -4.43 16.31
C ARG A 36 6.23 -3.96 14.92
N ALA A 37 7.50 -4.11 14.55
CA ALA A 37 7.98 -3.75 13.22
C ALA A 37 7.24 -4.53 12.11
N GLU A 38 6.98 -5.82 12.30
CA GLU A 38 6.20 -6.62 11.36
C GLU A 38 4.76 -6.10 11.22
N VAL A 39 4.07 -5.85 12.33
CA VAL A 39 2.70 -5.32 12.31
C VAL A 39 2.63 -3.94 11.67
N ASP A 40 3.58 -3.06 11.98
CA ASP A 40 3.64 -1.72 11.40
C ASP A 40 3.91 -1.79 9.88
N GLY A 41 4.78 -2.71 9.44
CA GLY A 41 5.01 -2.98 8.02
C GLY A 41 3.75 -3.52 7.30
N LEU A 42 3.01 -4.43 7.94
CA LEU A 42 1.75 -4.93 7.39
C LEU A 42 0.69 -3.83 7.28
N ARG A 43 0.59 -2.95 8.28
CA ARG A 43 -0.34 -1.80 8.27
C ARG A 43 -0.01 -0.82 7.15
N ALA A 44 1.26 -0.51 6.96
CA ALA A 44 1.70 0.34 5.85
C ALA A 44 1.29 -0.27 4.50
N ARG A 45 1.51 -1.58 4.32
CA ARG A 45 1.12 -2.28 3.09
C ARG A 45 -0.38 -2.36 2.88
N VAL A 46 -1.18 -2.53 3.93
CA VAL A 46 -2.65 -2.45 3.82
C VAL A 46 -3.09 -1.05 3.39
N ALA A 47 -2.54 0.01 3.99
CA ALA A 47 -2.86 1.38 3.60
C ALA A 47 -2.50 1.67 2.13
N GLU A 48 -1.36 1.17 1.66
CA GLU A 48 -0.97 1.26 0.24
C GLU A 48 -1.98 0.54 -0.67
N LEU A 49 -2.41 -0.66 -0.30
CA LEU A 49 -3.39 -1.44 -1.07
C LEU A 49 -4.77 -0.77 -1.08
N GLU A 50 -5.23 -0.23 0.04
CA GLU A 50 -6.48 0.51 0.14
C GLU A 50 -6.45 1.79 -0.72
N ALA A 51 -5.33 2.52 -0.70
CA ALA A 51 -5.14 3.69 -1.56
C ALA A 51 -5.19 3.31 -3.05
N ALA A 52 -4.53 2.21 -3.45
CA ALA A 52 -4.59 1.70 -4.81
C ALA A 52 -6.02 1.28 -5.22
N ALA A 53 -6.73 0.57 -4.34
CA ALA A 53 -8.12 0.16 -4.59
C ALA A 53 -9.07 1.36 -4.73
N ALA A 54 -8.85 2.43 -3.97
CA ALA A 54 -9.62 3.67 -4.10
C ALA A 54 -9.41 4.33 -5.48
N VAL A 55 -8.17 4.37 -5.97
CA VAL A 55 -7.85 4.88 -7.32
C VAL A 55 -8.50 4.01 -8.41
N ASP A 56 -8.47 2.69 -8.26
CA ASP A 56 -9.09 1.77 -9.20
C ASP A 56 -10.63 1.93 -9.22
N ALA A 57 -11.26 2.14 -8.06
CA ALA A 57 -12.69 2.46 -7.97
C ALA A 57 -13.04 3.78 -8.68
N LEU A 58 -12.20 4.82 -8.53
CA LEU A 58 -12.36 6.09 -9.24
C LEU A 58 -12.21 5.91 -10.75
N LEU A 59 -11.27 5.08 -11.21
CA LEU A 59 -11.10 4.76 -12.64
C LEU A 59 -12.36 4.10 -13.21
N VAL A 60 -12.91 3.11 -12.50
CA VAL A 60 -14.16 2.41 -12.90
C VAL A 60 -15.33 3.39 -12.94
N ALA A 61 -15.49 4.23 -11.91
CA ALA A 61 -16.54 5.25 -11.88
C ALA A 61 -16.39 6.27 -13.03
N GLY A 62 -15.15 6.70 -13.30
CA GLY A 62 -14.83 7.60 -14.40
C GLY A 62 -15.18 7.00 -15.76
N LEU A 63 -14.84 5.72 -15.97
CA LEU A 63 -15.15 4.98 -17.18
C LEU A 63 -16.67 4.82 -17.35
N ALA A 64 -17.37 4.38 -16.30
CA ALA A 64 -18.82 4.21 -16.33
C ALA A 64 -19.54 5.52 -16.69
N ARG A 65 -19.10 6.64 -16.11
CA ARG A 65 -19.69 7.96 -16.39
C ARG A 65 -19.37 8.47 -17.80
N ALA A 66 -18.16 8.21 -18.27
CA ALA A 66 -17.75 8.54 -19.63
C ALA A 66 -18.60 7.79 -20.67
N VAL A 67 -18.78 6.49 -20.47
CA VAL A 67 -19.64 5.64 -21.30
C VAL A 67 -21.10 6.07 -21.22
N ALA A 68 -21.63 6.37 -20.03
CA ALA A 68 -23.02 6.81 -19.86
C ALA A 68 -23.32 8.13 -20.58
N ARG A 69 -22.37 9.08 -20.60
CA ARG A 69 -22.53 10.34 -21.33
C ARG A 69 -22.57 10.15 -22.83
N ASP A 70 -21.67 9.32 -23.36
CA ASP A 70 -21.62 9.00 -24.78
C ASP A 70 -22.92 8.28 -25.23
N ARG A 71 -23.48 7.47 -24.33
CA ARG A 71 -24.76 6.75 -24.52
C ARG A 71 -26.01 7.61 -24.41
N ALA A 72 -25.96 8.82 -23.85
CA ALA A 72 -27.14 9.70 -23.76
C ALA A 72 -27.70 10.10 -25.14
N ALA A 73 -26.92 9.88 -26.21
CA ALA A 73 -27.32 10.12 -27.60
C ALA A 73 -27.78 8.87 -28.36
N GLN A 74 -27.80 7.68 -27.73
CA GLN A 74 -28.15 6.41 -28.41
C GLN A 74 -29.55 5.89 -28.04
N PRO A 75 -30.29 5.28 -29.00
CA PRO A 75 -31.58 4.68 -28.74
C PRO A 75 -31.47 3.45 -27.81
N PRO A 76 -32.53 3.13 -27.04
CA PRO A 76 -32.52 2.00 -26.11
C PRO A 76 -32.41 0.65 -26.85
N GLY A 77 -31.47 -0.21 -26.44
CA GLY A 77 -31.23 -1.55 -27.01
C GLY A 77 -29.98 -2.23 -26.43
N GLU A 78 -29.66 -3.45 -26.91
CA GLU A 78 -28.36 -4.09 -26.63
C GLU A 78 -27.23 -3.18 -27.13
N ILE A 79 -26.23 -2.97 -26.28
CA ILE A 79 -25.19 -2.00 -26.56
C ILE A 79 -24.02 -2.74 -27.19
N PRO A 80 -23.81 -2.60 -28.51
CA PRO A 80 -22.61 -3.15 -29.11
C PRO A 80 -21.41 -2.44 -28.48
N VAL A 81 -20.39 -3.20 -28.07
CA VAL A 81 -19.08 -2.64 -27.70
C VAL A 81 -18.39 -2.20 -29.00
N THR A 82 -18.97 -1.24 -29.71
CA THR A 82 -18.39 -0.64 -30.90
C THR A 82 -17.40 0.44 -30.47
N GLY A 83 -16.16 0.30 -30.93
CA GLY A 83 -14.97 1.05 -30.53
C GLY A 83 -14.93 2.54 -30.90
N GLY A 84 -16.00 3.29 -30.63
CA GLY A 84 -15.90 4.74 -30.42
C GLY A 84 -15.17 4.96 -29.10
N ALA A 85 -13.84 4.90 -29.13
CA ALA A 85 -13.01 4.84 -27.94
C ALA A 85 -13.29 6.02 -27.00
N VAL A 86 -13.72 5.73 -25.77
CA VAL A 86 -13.73 6.73 -24.71
C VAL A 86 -12.31 7.24 -24.55
N MET A 87 -12.09 8.53 -24.84
CA MET A 87 -10.79 9.15 -24.72
C MET A 87 -10.30 9.00 -23.27
N VAL A 88 -9.09 8.46 -23.08
CA VAL A 88 -8.49 8.24 -21.74
C VAL A 88 -8.51 9.52 -20.89
N ARG A 89 -8.24 10.67 -21.51
CA ARG A 89 -8.37 11.99 -20.88
C ARG A 89 -9.76 12.23 -20.26
N HIS A 90 -10.82 11.77 -20.91
CA HIS A 90 -12.19 11.92 -20.42
C HIS A 90 -12.47 11.00 -19.23
N VAL A 91 -11.95 9.77 -19.24
CA VAL A 91 -12.02 8.85 -18.09
C VAL A 91 -11.36 9.49 -16.86
N ILE A 92 -10.14 10.02 -17.05
CA ILE A 92 -9.39 10.70 -15.97
C ILE A 92 -10.17 11.90 -15.42
N ASP A 93 -10.74 12.75 -16.28
CA ASP A 93 -11.56 13.89 -15.86
C ASP A 93 -12.82 13.46 -15.08
N GLN A 94 -13.51 12.41 -15.52
CA GLN A 94 -14.68 11.89 -14.80
C GLN A 94 -14.31 11.23 -13.46
N ALA A 95 -13.17 10.54 -13.40
CA ALA A 95 -12.64 9.96 -12.16
C ALA A 95 -12.29 11.06 -11.14
N ALA A 96 -11.63 12.13 -11.57
CA ALA A 96 -11.31 13.27 -10.72
C ALA A 96 -12.58 14.00 -10.23
N LYS A 97 -13.61 14.10 -11.08
CA LYS A 97 -14.94 14.61 -10.67
C LYS A 97 -15.63 13.69 -9.65
N ALA A 98 -15.53 12.38 -9.81
CA ALA A 98 -16.06 11.42 -8.85
C ALA A 98 -15.38 11.56 -7.48
N SER A 99 -14.05 11.71 -7.45
CA SER A 99 -13.28 11.99 -6.22
C SER A 99 -13.78 13.27 -5.53
N ARG A 100 -13.89 14.37 -6.28
CA ARG A 100 -14.41 15.64 -5.74
C ARG A 100 -15.81 15.50 -5.14
N ASN A 101 -16.69 14.76 -5.82
CA ASN A 101 -18.05 14.51 -5.34
C ASN A 101 -18.08 13.66 -4.05
N ALA A 102 -17.07 12.84 -3.81
CA ALA A 102 -16.89 12.06 -2.59
C ALA A 102 -16.13 12.82 -1.48
N GLY A 103 -15.85 14.11 -1.68
CA GLY A 103 -15.11 14.95 -0.71
C GLY A 103 -13.58 14.93 -0.87
N GLY A 104 -13.06 14.31 -1.93
CA GLY A 104 -11.63 14.24 -2.23
C GLY A 104 -11.11 15.42 -3.07
N SER A 105 -9.80 15.42 -3.32
CA SER A 105 -9.12 16.38 -4.19
C SER A 105 -9.22 15.96 -5.66
N TYR A 106 -9.55 16.91 -6.52
CA TYR A 106 -9.64 16.69 -7.96
C TYR A 106 -8.26 16.52 -8.60
N ASP A 107 -7.30 17.38 -8.23
CA ASP A 107 -5.97 17.36 -8.83
C ASP A 107 -5.18 16.13 -8.38
N ASP A 108 -5.30 15.74 -7.11
CA ASP A 108 -4.66 14.53 -6.58
C ASP A 108 -5.25 13.28 -7.23
N ALA A 109 -6.57 13.21 -7.37
CA ALA A 109 -7.22 12.09 -8.05
C ALA A 109 -6.85 12.02 -9.54
N LYS A 110 -6.78 13.16 -10.22
CA LYS A 110 -6.34 13.24 -11.61
C LYS A 110 -4.91 12.71 -11.78
N ALA A 111 -4.00 13.14 -10.90
CA ALA A 111 -2.62 12.68 -10.89
C ALA A 111 -2.51 11.17 -10.57
N ALA A 112 -3.19 10.70 -9.53
CA ALA A 112 -3.16 9.30 -9.10
C ALA A 112 -3.73 8.34 -10.16
N VAL A 113 -4.88 8.68 -10.75
CA VAL A 113 -5.47 7.88 -11.84
C VAL A 113 -4.57 7.88 -13.08
N GLY A 114 -3.99 9.03 -13.43
CA GLY A 114 -3.03 9.13 -14.54
C GLY A 114 -1.80 8.25 -14.33
N ALA A 115 -1.19 8.32 -13.14
CA ALA A 115 -0.04 7.49 -12.78
C ALA A 115 -0.38 6.00 -12.81
N ARG A 116 -1.54 5.61 -12.26
CA ARG A 116 -2.03 4.23 -12.25
C ARG A 116 -2.18 3.65 -13.65
N LEU A 117 -2.75 4.43 -14.57
CA LEU A 117 -2.88 4.04 -15.98
C LEU A 117 -1.52 3.90 -16.67
N GLN A 118 -0.60 4.85 -16.44
CA GLN A 118 0.75 4.79 -16.98
C GLN A 118 1.48 3.52 -16.51
N THR A 119 1.43 3.21 -15.22
CA THR A 119 1.99 1.96 -14.67
C THR A 119 1.37 0.71 -15.30
N ALA A 120 0.05 0.70 -15.51
CA ALA A 120 -0.62 -0.42 -16.16
C ALA A 120 -0.19 -0.59 -17.62
N VAL A 121 -0.08 0.51 -18.37
CA VAL A 121 0.41 0.51 -19.76
C VAL A 121 1.84 -0.01 -19.83
N GLU A 122 2.73 0.43 -18.94
CA GLU A 122 4.11 -0.04 -18.87
C GLU A 122 4.21 -1.52 -18.52
N ALA A 123 3.35 -2.01 -17.63
CA ALA A 123 3.32 -3.44 -17.27
C ALA A 123 2.87 -4.30 -18.46
N ILE A 124 1.89 -3.83 -19.25
CA ILE A 124 1.40 -4.52 -20.45
C ILE A 124 2.43 -4.46 -21.59
N ALA A 125 3.07 -3.31 -21.78
CA ALA A 125 4.05 -3.08 -22.83
C ALA A 125 5.41 -3.76 -22.56
N ARG A 126 5.64 -4.23 -21.33
CA ARG A 126 6.87 -4.92 -20.98
C ARG A 126 6.92 -6.27 -21.73
N PRO A 127 7.93 -6.50 -22.58
CA PRO A 127 8.06 -7.78 -23.26
C PRO A 127 8.22 -8.89 -22.21
N VAL A 128 7.42 -9.95 -22.34
CA VAL A 128 7.60 -11.18 -21.56
C VAL A 128 8.93 -11.78 -22.02
N ALA A 129 9.91 -11.77 -21.12
CA ALA A 129 11.22 -12.40 -21.33
C ALA A 129 11.11 -13.93 -21.28
#